data_AF-A0A0F9BNH3-F1
#
_entry.id   AF-A0A0F9BNH3-F1
#
_cell.length_a   1.000
_cell.length_b   1.000
_cell.length_c   1.000
_cell.angle_alpha   90.00
_cell.angle_beta   90.00
_cell.angle_gamma   90.00
#
_symmetry.space_group_name_H-M   'P 1'
#
loop_
_entity.id
_entity.type
_entity.pdbx_description
1 polymer ?
#
loop_
_entity_poly.entity_id
_entity_poly.type
_entity_poly.pdbx_seq_one_letter_code
_entity_poly.pdbx_strand_id
1 'polypeptide(L)'
;MTHAELVARAAQWLRKTVGCQVVLTEHVATTQTGEIPDAIGWCASLCYLVECKMSRTDLRADLRKRFRRPGNAALGDFRFYLAPKDVLRPDDIPSGWGLYEVHGRRVIHRSGEAWATPVEYGGRRAIVRHYRKPHDSHQHDEIALLVS
;
A
#
# COMPACT_ATOMS: atom_id res chain seq x y z
N MET A 1 -1.95 -19.11 -7.69
CA MET A 1 -0.80 -18.18 -7.75
C MET A 1 0.13 -18.50 -6.62
N THR A 2 1.43 -18.28 -6.78
CA THR A 2 2.43 -18.40 -5.72
C THR A 2 2.61 -17.06 -5.00
N HIS A 3 3.31 -17.07 -3.85
CA HIS A 3 3.67 -15.84 -3.17
C HIS A 3 4.56 -14.94 -4.04
N ALA A 4 5.58 -15.50 -4.71
CA ALA A 4 6.45 -14.74 -5.60
C ALA A 4 5.68 -14.08 -6.77
N GLU A 5 4.68 -14.76 -7.34
CA GLU A 5 3.79 -14.16 -8.34
C GLU A 5 2.98 -12.99 -7.76
N LEU A 6 2.52 -13.10 -6.52
CA LEU A 6 1.79 -12.05 -5.82
C LEU A 6 2.67 -10.82 -5.55
N VAL A 7 3.93 -11.04 -5.14
CA VAL A 7 4.93 -9.97 -4.98
C VAL A 7 5.22 -9.28 -6.31
N ALA A 8 5.39 -10.05 -7.39
CA ALA A 8 5.57 -9.48 -8.72
C ALA A 8 4.35 -8.64 -9.15
N ARG A 9 3.13 -9.06 -8.81
CA ARG A 9 1.90 -8.26 -9.03
C ARG A 9 1.88 -6.98 -8.20
N ALA A 10 2.26 -7.02 -6.93
CA ALA A 10 2.39 -5.84 -6.09
C ALA A 10 3.36 -4.83 -6.72
N ALA A 11 4.53 -5.30 -7.12
CA ALA A 11 5.57 -4.47 -7.71
C ALA A 11 5.13 -3.84 -9.06
N GLN A 12 4.40 -4.59 -9.89
CA GLN A 12 3.82 -4.08 -11.13
C GLN A 12 2.74 -3.03 -10.85
N TRP A 13 1.86 -3.29 -9.87
CA TRP A 13 0.80 -2.37 -9.48
C TRP A 13 1.34 -1.05 -8.93
N LEU A 14 2.35 -1.09 -8.07
CA LEU A 14 3.05 0.09 -7.56
C LEU A 14 3.62 0.93 -8.72
N ARG A 15 4.30 0.30 -9.69
CA ARG A 15 4.88 1.02 -10.84
C ARG A 15 3.83 1.61 -11.78
N LYS A 16 2.80 0.82 -12.14
CA LYS A 16 1.90 1.14 -13.26
C LYS A 16 0.61 1.83 -12.83
N THR A 17 0.12 1.55 -11.63
CA THR A 17 -1.14 2.11 -11.13
C THR A 17 -0.88 3.25 -10.14
N VAL A 18 -0.10 2.96 -9.09
CA VAL A 18 0.26 3.99 -8.09
C VAL A 18 1.23 5.01 -8.68
N GLY A 19 2.04 4.61 -9.67
CA GLY A 19 3.00 5.50 -10.34
C GLY A 19 4.29 5.70 -9.55
N CYS A 20 4.67 4.73 -8.72
CA CYS A 20 5.95 4.73 -8.03
C CYS A 20 7.10 4.62 -9.03
N GLN A 21 8.02 5.58 -8.96
CA GLN A 21 9.19 5.65 -9.85
C GLN A 21 10.26 4.65 -9.42
N VAL A 22 10.41 4.45 -8.11
CA VAL A 22 11.30 3.47 -7.51
C VAL A 22 10.43 2.42 -6.81
N VAL A 23 10.70 1.14 -7.09
CA VAL A 23 10.01 0.01 -6.44
C VAL A 23 11.02 -1.09 -6.16
N LEU A 24 11.03 -1.55 -4.91
CA LEU A 24 11.87 -2.63 -4.41
C LEU A 24 10.97 -3.79 -3.94
N THR A 25 11.45 -5.02 -4.12
CA THR A 25 10.78 -6.26 -3.68
C THR A 25 11.74 -7.10 -2.87
N GLU A 26 11.26 -7.72 -1.78
CA GLU A 26 12.02 -8.72 -1.00
C GLU A 26 13.45 -8.30 -0.64
N HIS A 27 13.68 -6.99 -0.43
CA HIS A 27 15.03 -6.50 -0.17
C HIS A 27 15.46 -6.86 1.26
N VAL A 28 16.51 -7.67 1.37
CA VAL A 28 17.21 -7.91 2.64
C VAL A 28 18.06 -6.66 2.94
N ALA A 29 17.41 -5.62 3.46
CA ALA A 29 18.07 -4.45 4.00
C ALA A 29 17.91 -4.45 5.52
N THR A 30 18.97 -4.08 6.24
CA THR A 30 18.88 -3.82 7.68
C THR A 30 18.08 -2.55 7.89
N THR A 31 16.80 -2.68 8.24
CA THR A 31 15.99 -1.54 8.67
C THR A 31 16.11 -1.37 10.19
N GLN A 32 15.98 -0.14 10.69
CA GLN A 32 16.02 0.12 12.14
C GLN A 32 14.95 -0.69 12.91
N THR A 33 13.85 -1.01 12.24
CA THR A 33 12.74 -1.81 12.79
C THR A 33 12.89 -3.30 12.55
N GLY A 34 13.80 -3.72 11.65
CA GLY A 34 13.89 -5.08 11.10
C GLY A 34 12.71 -5.48 10.22
N GLU A 35 11.82 -4.55 9.85
CA GLU A 35 10.74 -4.78 8.90
C GLU A 35 11.31 -4.87 7.48
N ILE A 36 10.94 -5.93 6.77
CA ILE A 36 11.23 -6.13 5.36
C ILE A 36 9.88 -6.34 4.67
N PRO A 37 9.41 -5.38 3.86
CA PRO A 37 8.16 -5.52 3.14
C PRO A 37 8.33 -6.41 1.91
N ASP A 38 7.26 -7.09 1.53
CA ASP A 38 7.24 -7.90 0.31
C ASP A 38 7.45 -7.01 -0.94
N ALA A 39 6.80 -5.84 -0.97
CA ALA A 39 7.11 -4.78 -1.92
C ALA A 39 6.98 -3.39 -1.28
N ILE A 40 7.81 -2.45 -1.72
CA ILE A 40 7.72 -1.04 -1.34
C ILE A 40 8.04 -0.15 -2.54
N GLY A 41 7.30 0.96 -2.67
CA GLY A 41 7.51 1.91 -3.74
C GLY A 41 7.42 3.35 -3.29
N TRP A 42 8.12 4.24 -4.00
CA TRP A 42 8.13 5.67 -3.74
C TRP A 42 7.55 6.44 -4.92
N CYS A 43 6.64 7.36 -4.62
CA CYS A 43 6.06 8.31 -5.57
C CYS A 43 6.02 9.70 -4.92
N ALA A 44 6.67 10.68 -5.53
CA ALA A 44 6.87 12.00 -4.94
C ALA A 44 7.48 11.89 -3.52
N SER A 45 6.84 12.48 -2.51
CA SER A 45 7.28 12.47 -1.11
C SER A 45 6.69 11.34 -0.27
N LEU A 46 6.03 10.35 -0.89
CA LEU A 46 5.34 9.27 -0.20
C LEU A 46 5.93 7.90 -0.48
N CYS A 47 5.88 7.02 0.52
CA CYS A 47 6.19 5.61 0.40
C CYS A 47 4.97 4.71 0.62
N TYR A 48 4.85 3.69 -0.23
CA TYR A 48 3.73 2.75 -0.28
C TYR A 48 4.26 1.34 -0.03
N LEU A 49 3.86 0.75 1.09
CA LEU A 49 4.25 -0.59 1.52
C LEU A 49 3.15 -1.59 1.18
N VAL A 50 3.54 -2.73 0.62
CA VAL A 50 2.64 -3.84 0.31
C VAL A 50 3.13 -5.13 0.95
N GLU A 51 2.22 -5.78 1.68
CA GLU A 51 2.39 -7.09 2.29
C GLU A 51 1.49 -8.12 1.58
N CYS A 52 2.09 -9.10 0.94
CA CYS A 52 1.44 -10.14 0.17
C CYS A 52 1.06 -11.31 1.08
N LYS A 53 -0.23 -11.68 1.15
CA LYS A 53 -0.72 -12.77 2.00
C LYS A 53 -1.45 -13.81 1.17
N MET A 54 -1.03 -15.07 1.29
CA MET A 54 -1.62 -16.21 0.59
C MET A 54 -2.74 -16.88 1.40
N SER A 55 -2.84 -16.55 2.68
CA SER A 55 -3.85 -17.10 3.58
C SER A 55 -4.19 -16.13 4.73
N ARG A 56 -5.32 -16.38 5.40
CA ARG A 56 -5.67 -15.71 6.66
C ARG A 56 -4.67 -16.02 7.78
N THR A 57 -4.02 -17.19 7.73
CA THR A 57 -2.98 -17.56 8.70
C THR A 57 -1.73 -16.70 8.54
N ASP A 58 -1.32 -16.41 7.30
CA ASP A 58 -0.20 -15.50 7.01
C ASP A 58 -0.49 -14.10 7.54
N LEU A 59 -1.72 -13.61 7.32
CA LEU A 59 -2.17 -12.32 7.87
C LEU A 59 -2.06 -12.32 9.41
N ARG A 60 -2.60 -13.35 10.07
CA ARG A 60 -2.52 -13.47 11.54
C ARG A 60 -1.08 -13.50 12.06
N ALA A 61 -0.16 -14.11 11.33
CA ALA A 61 1.25 -14.10 11.69
C ALA A 61 1.86 -12.69 11.53
N ASP A 62 1.53 -11.99 10.44
CA ASP A 62 1.97 -10.62 10.21
C ASP A 62 1.49 -9.65 11.30
N LEU A 63 0.21 -9.72 11.67
CA LEU A 63 -0.39 -8.86 12.71
C LEU A 63 0.27 -9.02 14.09
N ARG A 64 0.95 -10.15 14.34
CA ARG A 64 1.69 -10.38 15.59
C ARG A 64 3.11 -9.80 15.58
N LYS A 65 3.62 -9.34 14.43
CA LYS A 65 4.97 -8.75 14.33
C LYS A 65 5.08 -7.52 15.24
N ARG A 66 6.25 -7.33 15.87
CA ARG A 66 6.47 -6.27 16.87
C ARG A 66 6.06 -4.88 16.36
N PHE A 67 6.43 -4.53 15.13
CA PHE A 67 6.19 -3.22 14.54
C PHE A 67 4.74 -2.99 14.08
N ARG A 68 3.85 -3.98 14.25
CA ARG A 68 2.40 -3.78 14.09
C ARG A 68 1.73 -3.26 15.37
N ARG A 69 2.44 -3.23 16.50
CA ARG A 69 1.91 -2.71 17.77
C ARG A 69 1.91 -1.18 17.76
N PRO A 70 0.88 -0.52 18.34
CA PRO A 70 0.85 0.92 18.49
C PRO A 70 2.11 1.45 19.19
N GLY A 71 2.63 2.58 18.71
CA GLY A 71 3.83 3.22 19.27
C GLY A 71 5.16 2.71 18.72
N ASN A 72 5.18 1.60 17.97
CA ASN A 72 6.39 1.15 17.29
C ASN A 72 6.52 1.80 15.91
N ALA A 73 7.76 2.13 15.53
CA ALA A 73 8.05 2.55 14.17
C ALA A 73 7.75 1.40 13.19
N ALA A 74 7.04 1.73 12.11
CA ALA A 74 6.75 0.86 10.98
C ALA A 74 7.02 1.62 9.68
N LEU A 75 7.33 0.90 8.62
CA LEU A 75 7.57 1.45 7.29
C LEU A 75 6.26 1.80 6.58
N GLY A 76 6.33 2.71 5.60
CA GLY A 76 5.22 3.08 4.73
C GLY A 76 4.35 4.23 5.28
N ASP A 77 4.17 5.29 4.49
CA ASP A 77 3.12 6.29 4.72
C ASP A 77 1.75 5.67 4.43
N PHE A 78 1.67 4.88 3.36
CA PHE A 78 0.52 4.04 3.00
C PHE A 78 0.88 2.58 3.11
N ARG A 79 -0.04 1.77 3.64
CA ARG A 79 0.20 0.35 3.93
C ARG A 79 -0.95 -0.48 3.41
N PHE A 80 -0.62 -1.50 2.62
CA PHE A 80 -1.60 -2.33 1.95
C PHE A 80 -1.30 -3.81 2.15
N TYR A 81 -2.36 -4.59 2.35
CA TYR A 81 -2.33 -6.02 2.10
C TYR A 81 -2.75 -6.30 0.66
N LEU A 82 -2.02 -7.18 -0.01
CA LEU A 82 -2.40 -7.73 -1.31
C LEU A 82 -2.61 -9.24 -1.16
N ALA A 83 -3.73 -9.75 -1.65
CA ALA A 83 -4.06 -11.16 -1.58
C ALA A 83 -4.69 -11.67 -2.87
N PRO A 84 -4.74 -13.00 -3.12
CA PRO A 84 -5.66 -13.55 -4.09
C PRO A 84 -7.11 -13.19 -3.72
N LYS A 85 -7.98 -13.09 -4.73
CA LYS A 85 -9.42 -12.85 -4.55
C LYS A 85 -10.02 -13.74 -3.45
N ASP A 86 -10.81 -13.15 -2.56
CA ASP A 86 -11.58 -13.81 -1.49
C ASP A 86 -10.74 -14.56 -0.43
N VAL A 87 -9.41 -14.39 -0.41
CA VAL A 87 -8.53 -15.04 0.59
C VAL A 87 -8.57 -14.34 1.94
N LEU A 88 -8.55 -13.01 1.95
CA LEU A 88 -8.66 -12.21 3.17
C LEU A 88 -10.05 -11.61 3.28
N ARG A 89 -10.53 -11.41 4.50
CA ARG A 89 -11.80 -10.71 4.75
C ARG A 89 -11.54 -9.25 5.08
N PRO A 90 -12.39 -8.31 4.63
CA PRO A 90 -12.31 -6.91 5.03
C PRO A 90 -12.21 -6.72 6.55
N ASP A 91 -12.96 -7.49 7.32
CA ASP A 91 -12.99 -7.39 8.79
C ASP A 91 -11.69 -7.85 9.48
N ASP A 92 -10.81 -8.56 8.76
CA ASP A 92 -9.51 -8.98 9.29
C ASP A 92 -8.45 -7.87 9.14
N ILE A 93 -8.76 -6.77 8.43
CA ILE A 93 -7.81 -5.73 8.05
C ILE A 93 -7.76 -4.65 9.12
N PRO A 94 -6.58 -4.34 9.69
CA PRO A 94 -6.46 -3.32 10.72
C PRO A 94 -6.75 -1.92 10.17
N SER A 95 -7.25 -1.03 11.04
CA SER A 95 -7.45 0.38 10.69
C SER A 95 -6.15 1.03 10.19
N GLY A 96 -6.27 1.92 9.20
CA GLY A 96 -5.11 2.58 8.58
C GLY A 96 -4.31 1.66 7.63
N TRP A 97 -4.91 0.54 7.19
CA TRP A 97 -4.43 -0.30 6.11
C TRP A 97 -5.49 -0.45 5.03
N GLY A 98 -5.06 -0.63 3.79
CA GLY A 98 -5.93 -1.02 2.69
C GLY A 98 -5.80 -2.49 2.33
N LEU A 99 -6.87 -3.06 1.80
CA LEU A 99 -6.89 -4.41 1.22
C LEU A 99 -7.11 -4.31 -0.28
N TYR A 100 -6.19 -4.92 -1.01
CA TYR A 100 -6.29 -5.12 -2.45
C TYR A 100 -6.32 -6.62 -2.77
N GLU A 101 -7.01 -6.95 -3.86
CA GLU A 101 -7.13 -8.32 -4.34
C GLU A 101 -6.66 -8.44 -5.79
N VAL A 102 -6.00 -9.56 -6.11
CA VAL A 102 -5.67 -9.92 -7.49
C VAL A 102 -6.84 -10.66 -8.14
N HIS A 103 -7.42 -10.03 -9.16
CA HIS A 103 -8.50 -10.56 -10.00
C HIS A 103 -7.97 -10.76 -11.42
N GLY A 104 -7.45 -11.96 -11.70
CA GLY A 104 -6.77 -12.24 -12.97
C GLY A 104 -5.54 -11.36 -13.17
N ARG A 105 -5.62 -10.39 -14.08
CA ARG A 105 -4.54 -9.41 -14.34
C ARG A 105 -4.71 -8.08 -13.58
N ARG A 106 -5.84 -7.88 -12.91
CA ARG A 106 -6.18 -6.62 -12.25
C ARG A 106 -5.90 -6.71 -10.75
N VAL A 107 -5.48 -5.60 -10.17
CA VAL A 107 -5.43 -5.40 -8.72
C VAL A 107 -6.58 -4.45 -8.35
N ILE A 108 -7.48 -4.89 -7.49
CA ILE A 108 -8.73 -4.20 -7.18
C ILE A 108 -8.75 -3.85 -5.69
N HIS A 109 -9.10 -2.60 -5.36
CA HIS A 109 -9.32 -2.19 -3.98
C HIS A 109 -10.57 -2.87 -3.42
N ARG A 110 -10.44 -3.52 -2.26
CA ARG A 110 -11.54 -4.24 -1.61
C ARG A 110 -12.09 -3.49 -0.40
N SER A 111 -11.24 -2.93 0.45
CA SER A 111 -11.64 -2.24 1.68
C SER A 111 -10.48 -1.48 2.33
N GLY A 112 -10.80 -0.56 3.25
CA GLY A 112 -9.81 0.18 4.02
C GLY A 112 -9.21 1.36 3.25
N GLU A 113 -7.96 1.70 3.56
CA GLU A 113 -7.25 2.81 2.94
C GLU A 113 -7.04 2.60 1.45
N ALA A 114 -7.43 3.56 0.63
CA ALA A 114 -7.17 3.55 -0.80
C ALA A 114 -5.86 4.29 -1.14
N TRP A 115 -5.11 3.82 -2.15
CA TRP A 115 -3.93 4.54 -2.64
C TRP A 115 -4.25 5.92 -3.22
N ALA A 116 -5.50 6.14 -3.63
CA ALA A 116 -5.98 7.43 -4.10
C ALA A 116 -7.50 7.56 -3.97
N THR A 117 -7.96 8.80 -3.93
CA THR A 117 -9.37 9.17 -3.78
C THR A 117 -9.92 9.65 -5.12
N PRO A 118 -10.94 8.99 -5.70
CA PRO A 118 -11.64 9.53 -6.86
C PRO A 118 -12.33 10.84 -6.47
N VAL A 119 -12.16 11.88 -7.27
CA VAL A 119 -12.87 13.15 -7.10
C VAL A 119 -13.51 13.58 -8.41
N GLU A 120 -14.54 14.41 -8.33
CA GLU A 120 -15.00 15.19 -9.47
C GLU A 120 -14.35 16.57 -9.43
N TYR A 121 -13.73 16.97 -10.54
CA TYR A 121 -13.14 18.29 -10.68
C TYR A 121 -13.51 18.85 -12.06
N GLY A 122 -14.23 19.97 -12.09
CA GLY A 122 -14.66 20.62 -13.34
C GLY A 122 -15.49 19.70 -14.25
N GLY A 123 -16.34 18.82 -13.69
CA GLY A 123 -17.18 17.89 -14.44
C GLY A 123 -16.45 16.70 -15.05
N ARG A 124 -15.17 16.47 -14.71
CA ARG A 124 -14.40 15.27 -15.09
C ARG A 124 -14.04 14.45 -13.86
N ARG A 125 -14.02 13.12 -14.02
CA ARG A 125 -13.46 12.22 -13.00
C ARG A 125 -11.96 12.40 -12.97
N ALA A 126 -11.43 12.67 -11.78
CA ALA A 126 -10.02 12.74 -11.50
C ALA A 126 -9.67 11.82 -10.33
N ILE A 127 -8.38 11.58 -10.13
CA ILE A 127 -7.86 10.83 -8.99
C ILE A 127 -6.94 11.76 -8.21
N VAL A 128 -7.24 11.96 -6.93
CA VAL A 128 -6.39 12.70 -6.00
C VAL A 128 -5.48 11.73 -5.30
N ARG A 129 -4.18 11.93 -5.50
CA ARG A 129 -3.16 11.33 -4.65
C ARG A 129 -3.00 12.21 -3.43
N HIS A 130 -2.91 11.60 -2.25
CA HIS A 130 -2.42 12.32 -1.08
C HIS A 130 -0.99 12.76 -1.37
N TYR A 131 -0.60 13.95 -0.91
CA TYR A 131 0.74 14.50 -1.08
C TYR A 131 1.16 15.16 0.22
N ARG A 132 2.42 14.97 0.64
CA ARG A 132 3.00 15.72 1.76
C ARG A 132 3.95 16.78 1.18
N LYS A 133 3.67 18.07 1.41
CA LYS A 133 4.63 19.14 1.08
C LYS A 133 5.93 18.90 1.85
N PRO A 134 7.10 18.92 1.18
CA PRO A 134 8.36 18.91 1.89
C PRO A 134 8.52 20.27 2.60
N HIS A 135 8.60 20.25 3.94
CA HIS A 135 8.98 21.36 4.85
C HIS A 135 7.95 22.14 5.69
N ASP A 136 6.63 21.87 5.65
CA ASP A 136 5.72 22.51 6.63
C ASP A 136 5.40 21.61 7.83
N SER A 137 5.88 22.02 9.01
CA SER A 137 5.63 21.35 10.29
C SER A 137 4.23 21.62 10.85
N HIS A 138 3.42 22.47 10.19
CA HIS A 138 2.05 22.75 10.59
C HIS A 138 1.16 22.88 9.36
N GLN A 139 0.01 22.18 9.41
CA GLN A 139 -1.07 22.06 8.42
C GLN A 139 -0.88 21.06 7.28
N HIS A 140 -1.80 20.08 7.28
CA HIS A 140 -2.03 19.10 6.23
C HIS A 140 -2.68 19.78 5.02
N ASP A 141 -1.89 20.40 4.16
CA ASP A 141 -2.40 20.86 2.88
C ASP A 141 -2.46 19.69 1.89
N GLU A 142 -3.66 19.14 1.69
CA GLU A 142 -3.98 18.24 0.58
C GLU A 142 -3.82 18.98 -0.75
N ILE A 143 -2.75 18.70 -1.49
CA ILE A 143 -2.66 19.12 -2.90
C ILE A 143 -2.99 17.93 -3.79
N ALA A 144 -4.14 18.04 -4.44
CA ALA A 144 -4.60 17.16 -5.49
C ALA A 144 -3.69 17.22 -6.72
N LEU A 145 -2.87 16.20 -6.95
CA LEU A 145 -2.31 15.98 -8.28
C LEU A 145 -3.38 15.30 -9.15
N LEU A 146 -4.03 16.07 -10.03
CA LEU A 146 -4.89 15.52 -11.08
C LEU A 146 -4.05 14.62 -11.99
N VAL A 147 -4.28 13.31 -11.93
CA VAL A 147 -3.74 12.38 -12.91
C VAL A 147 -4.84 12.13 -13.94
N SER A 148 -4.66 12.68 -15.15
CA SER A 148 -5.52 12.47 -16.33
C SER A 148 -5.33 11.10 -16.96
#